data_AF-A0A9Q0B7C0-F1
#
_entry.id   AF-A0A9Q0B7C0-F1
#
_cell.length_a   1.000
_cell.length_b   1.000
_cell.length_c   1.000
_cell.angle_alpha   90.00
_cell.angle_beta   90.00
_cell.angle_gamma   90.00
#
_symmetry.space_group_name_H-M   'P 1'
#
loop_
_entity.id
_entity.type
_entity.pdbx_description
1 polymer ?
#
loop_
_entity_poly.entity_id
_entity_poly.type
_entity_poly.pdbx_seq_one_letter_code
_entity_poly.pdbx_strand_id
1 'polypeptide(L)'
;HLDVHPLHDFEIIGRTGPYWVGLRRRQSSSQLVLLHRVQQTSLADFRRLSRVAHPHISRPVGLYLVKLDAYIAFEHTELDVHDLPFRSVADVGNIMAQVRRSIAAIAGKVC
;
A
#
# COMPACT_ATOMS: atom_id res chain seq x y z
N HIS A 1 11.15 10.76 3.12
CA HIS A 1 12.45 10.64 3.80
C HIS A 1 13.54 10.50 2.74
N LEU A 2 14.56 11.36 2.80
CA LEU A 2 15.72 11.33 1.90
C LEU A 2 16.89 10.70 2.66
N ASP A 3 17.60 9.78 2.03
CA ASP A 3 18.76 9.05 2.57
C ASP A 3 18.51 8.28 3.87
N VAL A 4 17.24 7.95 4.14
CA VAL A 4 16.82 7.12 5.28
C VAL A 4 16.18 5.86 4.75
N HIS A 5 16.68 4.71 5.19
CA HIS A 5 16.12 3.40 4.84
C HIS A 5 14.85 3.13 5.67
N PRO A 6 13.78 2.54 5.10
CA PRO A 6 12.54 2.29 5.84
C PRO A 6 12.74 1.41 7.08
N LEU A 7 13.79 0.58 7.10
CA LEU A 7 14.15 -0.26 8.27
C LEU A 7 14.57 0.55 9.51
N HIS A 8 14.89 1.83 9.34
CA HIS A 8 15.11 2.73 10.45
C HIS A 8 13.80 2.95 11.25
N ASP A 9 12.68 3.07 10.55
CA ASP A 9 11.37 3.38 11.15
C ASP A 9 10.53 2.13 11.42
N PHE A 10 10.79 1.05 10.68
CA PHE A 10 10.00 -0.18 10.72
C PHE A 10 10.87 -1.41 10.99
N GLU A 11 10.34 -2.30 11.81
CA GLU A 11 10.84 -3.65 12.00
C GLU A 11 10.12 -4.61 11.06
N ILE A 12 10.85 -5.40 10.27
CA ILE A 12 10.21 -6.37 9.37
C ILE A 12 9.81 -7.59 10.17
N ILE A 13 8.51 -7.87 10.19
CA ILE A 13 7.93 -9.01 10.92
C ILE A 13 7.46 -10.12 9.97
N GLY A 14 7.40 -9.84 8.67
CA GLY A 14 6.93 -10.80 7.67
C GLY A 14 7.05 -10.31 6.24
N ARG A 15 6.56 -11.12 5.30
CA ARG A 15 6.53 -10.80 3.87
C ARG A 15 5.23 -11.33 3.26
N THR A 16 4.68 -10.58 2.30
CA THR A 16 3.56 -11.02 1.47
C THR A 16 3.82 -10.62 0.02
N GLY A 17 3.93 -11.60 -0.88
CA GLY A 17 4.33 -11.37 -2.27
C GLY A 17 5.60 -10.49 -2.39
N PRO A 18 5.56 -9.36 -3.15
CA PRO A 18 6.69 -8.45 -3.28
C PRO A 18 6.88 -7.49 -2.09
N TYR A 19 5.98 -7.52 -1.10
CA TYR A 19 5.95 -6.58 0.02
C TYR A 19 6.63 -7.14 1.27
N TRP A 20 7.26 -6.26 2.04
CA TRP A 20 7.62 -6.55 3.44
C TRP A 20 6.52 -6.04 4.37
N VAL A 21 6.17 -6.84 5.37
CA VAL A 21 5.27 -6.43 6.45
C VAL A 21 6.12 -5.82 7.55
N GLY A 22 5.94 -4.52 7.79
CA GLY A 22 6.69 -3.75 8.78
C GLY A 22 5.85 -3.34 9.97
N LEU A 23 6.40 -3.43 11.18
CA LEU A 23 5.85 -2.88 12.41
C LEU A 23 6.60 -1.59 12.77
N ARG A 24 5.89 -0.51 13.06
CA ARG A 24 6.51 0.78 13.41
C ARG A 24 7.26 0.71 14.73
N ARG A 25 8.54 1.14 14.75
CA ARG A 25 9.43 1.04 15.93
C ARG A 25 9.20 2.11 17.01
N ARG A 26 8.74 3.32 16.64
CA ARG A 26 8.88 4.54 17.47
C ARG A 26 7.57 5.28 17.84
N GLN A 27 6.43 4.61 17.87
CA GLN A 27 5.18 5.23 18.34
C GLN A 27 4.44 4.31 19.30
N SER A 28 3.62 4.89 20.17
CA SER A 28 2.73 4.20 21.12
C SER A 28 1.62 3.38 20.45
N SER A 29 1.55 3.38 19.11
CA SER A 29 0.64 2.51 18.36
C SER A 29 1.41 1.48 17.54
N SER A 30 0.99 0.23 17.66
CA SER A 30 1.45 -0.91 16.86
C SER A 30 0.89 -0.81 15.44
N GLN A 31 1.33 0.19 14.68
CA GLN A 31 0.89 0.38 13.30
C GLN A 31 1.68 -0.55 12.37
N LEU A 32 0.96 -1.43 11.68
CA LEU A 32 1.49 -2.24 10.59
C LEU A 32 1.49 -1.46 9.27
N VAL A 33 2.51 -1.70 8.46
CA VAL A 33 2.67 -1.15 7.12
C VAL A 33 3.12 -2.21 6.13
N LEU A 34 2.81 -2.00 4.85
CA LEU A 34 3.39 -2.75 3.74
C LEU A 34 4.47 -1.90 3.07
N LEU A 35 5.69 -2.41 3.00
CA LEU A 35 6.82 -1.76 2.35
C LEU A 35 7.05 -2.40 0.98
N HIS A 36 7.05 -1.59 -0.06
CA HIS A 36 7.33 -2.03 -1.42
C HIS A 36 8.57 -1.31 -1.95
N ARG A 37 9.57 -2.07 -2.41
CA ARG A 37 10.67 -1.51 -3.20
C ARG A 37 10.19 -1.25 -4.61
N VAL A 38 10.37 -0.04 -5.11
CA VAL A 38 9.95 0.38 -6.45
C VAL A 38 11.16 0.85 -7.24
N GLN A 39 11.24 0.47 -8.52
CA GLN A 39 12.40 0.79 -9.37
C GLN A 39 12.34 2.20 -9.97
N GLN A 40 11.14 2.75 -10.15
CA GLN A 40 10.94 4.04 -10.81
C GLN A 40 9.77 4.76 -10.15
N THR A 41 10.07 5.59 -9.14
CA THR A 41 9.06 6.48 -8.56
C THR A 41 9.66 7.87 -8.36
N SER A 42 8.87 8.89 -8.64
CA SER A 42 9.21 10.26 -8.29
C SER A 42 8.40 10.74 -7.09
N LEU A 43 8.88 11.81 -6.44
CA LEU A 43 8.08 12.51 -5.43
C LEU A 43 6.74 13.00 -6.00
N ALA A 44 6.67 13.32 -7.29
CA ALA A 44 5.44 13.74 -7.96
C ALA A 44 4.44 12.59 -8.06
N ASP A 45 4.89 11.38 -8.41
CA ASP A 45 4.03 10.19 -8.49
C ASP A 45 3.49 9.82 -7.11
N PHE A 46 4.35 9.83 -6.10
CA PHE A 46 3.93 9.61 -4.71
C PHE A 46 2.89 10.65 -4.25
N ARG A 47 3.08 11.94 -4.60
CA ARG A 47 2.12 13.01 -4.28
C ARG A 47 0.79 12.82 -4.99
N ARG A 48 0.78 12.34 -6.23
CA ARG A 48 -0.45 12.00 -6.95
C ARG A 48 -1.17 10.84 -6.27
N LEU A 49 -0.44 9.77 -5.95
CA LEU A 49 -1.01 8.59 -5.30
C LEU A 49 -1.56 8.90 -3.90
N SER A 50 -0.83 9.68 -3.10
CA SER A 50 -1.28 10.08 -1.74
C SER A 50 -2.51 10.99 -1.71
N ARG A 51 -2.88 11.61 -2.84
CA ARG A 51 -4.12 12.39 -2.98
C ARG A 51 -5.34 11.53 -3.29
N VAL A 52 -5.14 10.29 -3.75
CA VAL A 52 -6.24 9.35 -4.00
C VAL A 52 -6.73 8.83 -2.65
N ALA A 53 -7.79 9.44 -2.11
CA ALA A 53 -8.46 8.98 -0.91
C ALA A 53 -9.69 8.15 -1.30
N HIS A 54 -9.59 6.83 -1.21
CA HIS A 54 -10.68 5.92 -1.55
C HIS A 54 -10.67 4.69 -0.61
N PRO A 55 -11.83 4.22 -0.11
CA PRO A 55 -11.90 3.11 0.86
C PRO A 55 -11.29 1.78 0.39
N HIS A 56 -11.17 1.60 -0.92
CA HIS A 56 -10.65 0.38 -1.54
C HIS A 56 -9.27 0.58 -2.20
N ILE A 57 -8.53 1.61 -1.78
CA ILE A 57 -7.16 1.89 -2.23
C ILE A 57 -6.30 2.11 -0.98
N SER A 58 -5.31 1.25 -0.76
CA SER A 58 -4.38 1.38 0.36
C SER A 58 -3.60 2.69 0.22
N ARG A 59 -3.64 3.51 1.27
CA ARG A 59 -3.04 4.83 1.25
C ARG A 59 -1.52 4.72 1.44
N PRO A 60 -0.71 5.42 0.63
CA PRO A 60 0.72 5.54 0.90
C PRO A 60 0.95 6.46 2.11
N VAL A 61 1.73 6.00 3.07
CA VAL A 61 2.06 6.70 4.33
C VAL A 61 3.49 7.22 4.37
N GLY A 62 4.36 6.75 3.48
CA GLY A 62 5.74 7.20 3.43
C GLY A 62 6.44 6.89 2.11
N LEU A 63 7.35 7.78 1.72
CA LEU A 63 8.30 7.58 0.64
C LEU A 63 9.71 7.63 1.23
N TYR A 64 10.53 6.63 0.91
CA TYR A 64 11.91 6.52 1.32
C TYR A 64 12.77 6.43 0.07
N LEU A 65 13.67 7.40 -0.12
CA LEU A 65 14.61 7.43 -1.23
C LEU A 65 16.00 7.22 -0.64
N VAL A 66 16.66 6.12 -0.98
CA VAL A 66 17.98 5.75 -0.45
C VAL A 66 18.89 5.36 -1.60
N LYS A 67 19.91 6.18 -1.88
CA LYS A 67 20.81 5.97 -3.01
C LYS A 67 20.03 5.83 -4.33
N LEU A 68 20.09 4.64 -4.95
CA LEU A 68 19.39 4.31 -6.21
C LEU A 68 18.06 3.59 -5.98
N ASP A 69 17.70 3.33 -4.72
CA ASP A 69 16.48 2.61 -4.36
C ASP A 69 15.39 3.55 -3.85
N ALA A 70 14.16 3.23 -4.21
CA ALA A 70 12.98 3.86 -3.66
C ALA A 70 12.08 2.82 -3.00
N TYR A 71 11.49 3.20 -1.86
CA TYR A 71 10.53 2.38 -1.15
C TYR A 71 9.30 3.22 -0.81
N ILE A 72 8.13 2.62 -0.99
CA ILE A 72 6.86 3.20 -0.57
C ILE A 72 6.30 2.37 0.58
N ALA A 73 5.95 3.03 1.67
CA ALA A 73 5.19 2.47 2.77
C ALA A 73 3.70 2.73 2.54
N PHE A 74 2.89 1.69 2.64
CA PHE A 74 1.43 1.74 2.56
C PHE A 74 0.82 1.34 3.90
N GLU A 75 -0.39 1.80 4.17
CA GLU A 75 -1.22 1.23 5.23
C GLU A 75 -1.37 -0.27 5.01
N HIS A 76 -1.22 -1.05 6.09
CA HIS A 76 -1.44 -2.48 6.02
C HIS A 76 -2.94 -2.77 5.90
N THR A 77 -3.28 -3.64 4.95
CA THR A 77 -4.63 -4.17 4.76
C THR A 77 -4.55 -5.67 5.04
N GLU A 78 -5.38 -6.19 5.95
CA GLU A 78 -5.28 -7.56 6.45
C GLU A 78 -5.73 -8.64 5.46
N LEU A 79 -6.30 -8.27 4.31
CA LEU A 79 -6.91 -9.19 3.36
C LEU A 79 -6.24 -9.12 1.99
N ASP A 80 -5.59 -10.22 1.61
CA ASP A 80 -5.26 -10.52 0.22
C ASP A 80 -6.47 -11.19 -0.46
N VAL A 81 -6.71 -10.87 -1.73
CA VAL A 81 -7.77 -11.49 -2.53
C VAL A 81 -7.56 -13.00 -2.68
N HIS A 82 -6.32 -13.47 -2.61
CA HIS A 82 -5.97 -14.89 -2.65
C HIS A 82 -6.33 -15.65 -1.37
N ASP A 83 -6.45 -14.94 -0.25
CA ASP A 83 -6.82 -15.51 1.05
C ASP A 83 -8.34 -15.49 1.28
N LEU A 84 -9.10 -14.88 0.36
CA LEU A 84 -10.55 -14.80 0.46
C LEU A 84 -11.20 -16.14 0.10
N PRO A 85 -12.02 -16.72 0.99
CA PRO A 85 -12.82 -17.89 0.63
C PRO A 85 -13.96 -17.45 -0.29
N PHE A 86 -13.77 -17.56 -1.61
CA PHE A 86 -14.85 -17.34 -2.57
C PHE A 86 -15.88 -18.45 -2.46
N ARG A 87 -16.98 -18.18 -1.75
CA ARG A 87 -18.05 -19.18 -1.52
C ARG A 87 -19.09 -19.17 -2.63
N SER A 88 -19.15 -18.09 -3.42
CA SER A 88 -20.10 -17.91 -4.50
C SER A 88 -19.61 -16.99 -5.62
N VAL A 89 -20.26 -17.05 -6.78
CA VAL A 89 -20.06 -16.07 -7.87
C VAL A 89 -20.44 -14.64 -7.44
N ALA A 90 -21.38 -14.51 -6.49
CA ALA A 90 -21.75 -13.21 -5.94
C ALA A 90 -20.60 -12.56 -5.17
N ASP A 91 -19.80 -13.35 -4.44
CA ASP A 91 -18.62 -12.85 -3.73
C ASP A 91 -17.58 -12.29 -4.71
N VAL A 92 -17.35 -13.00 -5.82
CA VAL A 92 -16.49 -12.55 -6.91
C VAL A 92 -17.02 -11.25 -7.51
N GLY A 93 -18.32 -11.17 -7.78
CA GLY A 93 -18.97 -9.97 -8.32
C GLY A 93 -18.81 -8.75 -7.41
N ASN A 94 -18.93 -8.94 -6.10
CA ASN A 94 -18.76 -7.88 -5.11
C ASN A 94 -17.32 -7.36 -5.07
N ILE A 95 -16.32 -8.25 -5.07
CA ILE A 95 -14.91 -7.87 -5.09
C ILE A 95 -14.57 -7.13 -6.38
N MET A 96 -15.02 -7.63 -7.53
CA MET A 96 -14.82 -6.96 -8.82
C MET A 96 -15.50 -5.59 -8.87
N ALA A 97 -16.66 -5.42 -8.24
CA ALA A 97 -17.33 -4.12 -8.13
C ALA A 97 -16.50 -3.11 -7.31
N GLN A 98 -15.87 -3.56 -6.22
CA GLN A 98 -14.96 -2.72 -5.41
C GLN A 98 -13.72 -2.32 -6.20
N VAL A 99 -13.07 -3.28 -6.88
CA VAL A 99 -11.91 -3.03 -7.76
C VAL A 99 -12.27 -2.02 -8.86
N ARG A 100 -13.43 -2.17 -9.49
CA ARG A 100 -13.91 -1.23 -10.52
C ARG A 100 -14.05 0.19 -9.97
N ARG A 101 -14.61 0.35 -8.78
CA ARG A 101 -14.76 1.67 -8.12
C ARG A 101 -13.38 2.29 -7.84
N SER A 102 -12.42 1.52 -7.35
CA SER A 102 -11.04 1.98 -7.14
C SER A 102 -10.38 2.47 -8.43
N ILE A 103 -10.49 1.70 -9.52
CA ILE A 103 -9.93 2.09 -10.82
C ILE A 103 -10.57 3.38 -11.34
N ALA A 104 -11.89 3.52 -11.21
CA ALA A 104 -12.60 4.73 -11.59
C ALA A 104 -12.11 5.97 -10.80
N ALA A 105 -11.91 5.80 -9.49
CA ALA A 105 -11.36 6.84 -8.62
C ALA A 105 -9.93 7.27 -9.04
N ILE A 106 -9.05 6.31 -9.37
CA ILE A 106 -7.69 6.60 -9.86
C ILE A 106 -7.73 7.31 -11.21
N ALA A 107 -8.65 6.92 -12.09
CA ALA A 107 -8.81 7.50 -13.41
C ALA A 107 -9.46 8.91 -13.41
N GLY A 108 -9.86 9.42 -12.23
CA GLY A 108 -10.58 10.69 -12.12
C GLY A 108 -11.99 10.66 -12.73
N LYS A 109 -12.52 9.45 -13.01
CA LYS A 109 -13.88 9.24 -13.49
C LYS A 109 -14.75 8.95 -12.28
N VAL A 110 -15.24 10.01 -11.64
CA VAL A 110 -16.22 9.87 -10.56
C VAL A 110 -17.52 9.33 -11.18
N CYS A 111 -17.94 8.13 -10.75
CA CYS A 111 -19.28 7.61 -10.96
C CYS A 111 -20.00 7.57 -9.62
#